data_AF-A0A3L5TTF3-F1
#
_entry.id   AF-A0A3L5TTF3-F1
#
_cell.length_a   1.000
_cell.length_b   1.000
_cell.length_c   1.000
_cell.angle_alpha   90.00
_cell.angle_beta   90.00
_cell.angle_gamma   90.00
#
_symmetry.space_group_name_H-M   'P 1'
#
loop_
_entity.id
_entity.type
_entity.pdbx_description
1 polymer ?
#
loop_
_entity_poly.entity_id
_entity_poly.type
_entity_poly.pdbx_seq_one_letter_code
_entity_poly.pdbx_strand_id
1 'polypeptide(L)'
;LSDRDEDGDNVCSLVIQLMQKDGRKLKQFGKKNQHIGFFVYQNLKSHPLPLKKEFFDNNQSVQSSGLFIDSRQIIKRLTLPRGQYVVIPCTWDINEEAGFYLRFFFENQNTA
;
A
#
# COMPACT_ATOMS: atom_id res chain seq x y z
N LEU A 1 20.34 -3.35 -13.85
CA LEU A 1 19.63 -3.94 -15.00
C LEU A 1 19.33 -2.77 -15.93
N SER A 2 19.81 -2.82 -17.15
CA SER A 2 19.64 -1.78 -18.16
C SER A 2 18.18 -1.71 -18.59
N ASP A 3 17.59 -0.53 -18.52
CA ASP A 3 16.21 -0.25 -18.90
C ASP A 3 15.98 -0.62 -20.38
N ARG A 4 14.80 -1.19 -20.66
CA ARG A 4 14.32 -1.45 -22.03
C ARG A 4 13.38 -0.35 -22.54
N ASP A 5 13.07 0.63 -21.71
CA ASP A 5 12.19 1.73 -22.07
C ASP A 5 13.04 2.99 -22.22
N GLU A 6 13.13 3.48 -23.45
CA GLU A 6 13.84 4.69 -23.86
C GLU A 6 13.10 5.98 -23.43
N ASP A 7 12.20 5.90 -22.46
CA ASP A 7 11.45 7.05 -21.98
C ASP A 7 12.20 7.66 -20.79
N GLY A 8 12.82 8.83 -21.00
CA GLY A 8 13.62 9.57 -20.02
C GLY A 8 12.89 10.08 -18.77
N ASP A 9 11.79 9.42 -18.39
CA ASP A 9 11.00 9.73 -17.21
C ASP A 9 11.54 8.93 -16.03
N ASN A 10 12.07 9.62 -15.01
CA ASN A 10 12.64 9.07 -13.77
C ASN A 10 11.54 8.50 -12.84
N VAL A 11 10.70 7.61 -13.37
CA VAL A 11 9.54 7.01 -12.73
C VAL A 11 9.71 5.50 -12.56
N CYS A 12 8.95 4.92 -11.63
CA CYS A 12 8.96 3.51 -11.29
C CYS A 12 7.53 2.98 -11.27
N SER A 13 7.26 1.95 -12.06
CA SER A 13 5.98 1.25 -12.05
C SER A 13 5.97 0.15 -10.98
N LEU A 14 4.89 0.09 -10.21
CA LEU A 14 4.68 -0.96 -9.23
C LEU A 14 3.20 -1.33 -9.08
N VAL A 15 2.94 -2.56 -8.66
CA VAL A 15 1.61 -3.03 -8.28
C VAL A 15 1.62 -3.37 -6.80
N ILE A 16 0.71 -2.75 -6.05
CA ILE A 16 0.46 -3.07 -4.63
C ILE A 16 -0.77 -3.97 -4.56
N GLN A 17 -0.64 -5.09 -3.87
CA GLN A 17 -1.75 -5.96 -3.52
C GLN A 17 -1.89 -6.04 -2.00
N LEU A 18 -3.08 -5.70 -1.50
CA LEU A 18 -3.48 -5.88 -0.11
C LEU A 18 -4.56 -6.96 -0.04
N MET A 19 -4.32 -8.06 0.68
CA MET A 19 -5.25 -9.18 0.80
C MET A 19 -5.55 -9.50 2.27
N GLN A 20 -6.82 -9.73 2.59
CA GLN A 20 -7.26 -10.14 3.93
C GLN A 20 -6.91 -11.61 4.21
N LYS A 21 -6.37 -11.86 5.42
CA LYS A 21 -6.05 -13.20 5.95
C LYS A 21 -7.31 -13.93 6.39
N ASP A 22 -7.22 -15.25 6.48
CA ASP A 22 -8.20 -16.15 7.10
C ASP A 22 -9.66 -16.04 6.62
N GLY A 23 -9.94 -15.39 5.48
CA GLY A 23 -11.31 -15.21 4.99
C GLY A 23 -12.13 -16.49 4.84
N ARG A 24 -11.50 -17.66 4.65
CA ARG A 24 -12.21 -18.96 4.65
C ARG A 24 -12.67 -19.37 6.05
N LYS A 25 -11.82 -19.25 7.06
CA LYS A 25 -12.16 -19.56 8.46
C LYS A 25 -13.22 -18.58 8.96
N LEU A 26 -13.03 -17.29 8.72
CA LEU A 26 -13.95 -16.25 9.17
C LEU A 26 -15.35 -16.40 8.56
N LYS A 27 -15.44 -16.78 7.27
CA LYS A 27 -16.72 -17.08 6.62
C LYS A 27 -17.47 -18.27 7.22
N GLN A 28 -16.77 -19.29 7.75
CA GLN A 28 -17.42 -20.39 8.45
C GLN A 28 -18.11 -19.93 9.73
N PHE A 29 -17.64 -18.85 10.34
CA PHE A 29 -18.28 -18.19 11.49
C PHE A 29 -19.24 -17.06 11.07
N GLY A 30 -19.60 -16.97 9.79
CA GLY A 30 -20.51 -15.94 9.28
C GLY A 30 -19.92 -14.52 9.23
N LYS A 31 -18.62 -14.34 9.49
CA LYS A 31 -17.98 -13.02 9.39
C LYS A 31 -17.79 -12.61 7.93
N LYS A 32 -18.07 -11.34 7.67
CA LYS A 32 -17.82 -10.69 6.37
C LYS A 32 -16.38 -10.19 6.30
N ASN A 33 -15.95 -9.85 5.09
CA ASN A 33 -14.71 -9.15 4.88
C ASN A 33 -14.81 -7.72 5.47
N GLN A 34 -13.69 -7.20 5.94
CA GLN A 34 -13.57 -5.81 6.38
C GLN A 34 -13.45 -4.87 5.18
N HIS A 35 -13.86 -3.61 5.32
CA HIS A 35 -13.54 -2.58 4.34
C HIS A 35 -12.07 -2.21 4.49
N ILE A 36 -11.25 -2.59 3.51
CA ILE A 36 -9.80 -2.43 3.59
C ILE A 36 -9.30 -1.41 2.58
N GLY A 37 -8.10 -0.88 2.83
CA GLY A 37 -7.43 0.04 1.94
C GLY A 37 -5.99 0.27 2.37
N PHE A 38 -5.28 1.09 1.60
CA PHE A 38 -3.95 1.53 1.97
C PHE A 38 -3.66 2.96 1.52
N PHE A 39 -2.72 3.59 2.21
CA PHE A 39 -2.16 4.88 1.84
C PHE A 39 -0.68 4.73 1.51
N VAL A 40 -0.19 5.57 0.60
CA VAL A 40 1.22 5.65 0.18
C VAL A 40 1.71 7.06 0.47
N TYR A 41 2.75 7.16 1.29
CA TYR A 41 3.40 8.42 1.64
C TYR A 41 4.83 8.43 1.09
N GLN A 42 5.28 9.58 0.60
CA GLN A 42 6.68 9.76 0.23
C GLN A 42 7.49 10.19 1.46
N ASN A 43 8.58 9.50 1.75
CA ASN A 43 9.45 9.84 2.87
C ASN A 43 10.64 10.71 2.42
N LEU A 44 10.34 11.95 2.01
CA LEU A 44 11.32 12.88 1.40
C LEU A 44 12.49 13.25 2.31
N LYS A 45 12.31 13.27 3.64
CA LYS A 45 13.33 13.68 4.60
C LYS A 45 14.00 12.50 5.32
N SER A 46 13.78 11.27 4.82
CA SER A 46 14.24 10.04 5.48
C SER A 46 13.93 10.04 6.97
N HIS A 47 12.70 10.41 7.33
CA HIS A 47 12.26 10.39 8.72
C HIS A 47 12.49 8.99 9.31
N PRO A 48 13.00 8.89 10.54
CA PRO A 48 13.24 7.60 11.18
C PRO A 48 11.92 6.85 11.32
N LEU A 49 11.98 5.54 11.08
CA LEU A 49 10.84 4.65 11.26
C LEU A 49 10.83 4.11 12.71
N PRO A 50 9.65 3.90 13.33
CA PRO A 50 8.31 4.16 12.78
C PRO A 50 7.95 5.65 12.72
N LEU A 51 7.19 6.03 11.69
CA LEU A 51 6.66 7.40 11.55
C LEU A 51 5.67 7.70 12.68
N LYS A 52 5.78 8.89 13.28
CA LYS A 52 4.89 9.37 14.35
C LYS A 52 3.67 10.09 13.78
N LYS A 53 2.64 10.29 14.61
CA LYS A 53 1.41 11.02 14.26
C LYS A 53 1.70 12.37 13.58
N GLU A 54 2.66 13.13 14.11
CA GLU A 54 3.07 14.44 13.58
C GLU A 54 3.48 14.39 12.09
N PHE A 55 4.05 13.27 11.62
CA PHE A 55 4.34 13.11 10.19
C PHE A 55 3.05 13.11 9.37
N PHE A 56 2.03 12.35 9.79
CA PHE A 56 0.77 12.22 9.07
C PHE A 56 -0.11 13.48 9.13
N ASP A 57 0.01 14.26 10.21
CA ASP A 57 -0.67 15.55 10.32
C ASP A 57 -0.11 16.59 9.33
N ASN A 58 1.18 16.49 8.98
CA ASN A 58 1.90 17.48 8.16
C ASN A 58 2.18 17.03 6.71
N ASN A 59 1.90 15.78 6.36
CA ASN A 59 2.17 15.22 5.04
C ASN A 59 0.91 14.56 4.49
N GLN A 60 0.57 14.84 3.23
CA GLN A 60 -0.51 14.14 2.53
C GLN A 60 0.01 12.86 1.86
N SER A 61 -0.86 11.87 1.74
CA SER A 61 -0.56 10.67 0.96
C SER A 61 -0.41 11.05 -0.52
N VAL A 62 0.63 10.54 -1.18
CA VAL A 62 0.84 10.76 -2.62
C VAL A 62 -0.06 9.86 -3.46
N GLN A 63 -0.47 8.71 -2.92
CA GLN A 63 -1.41 7.77 -3.52
C GLN A 63 -2.19 7.03 -2.42
N SER A 64 -3.33 6.46 -2.78
CA SER A 64 -4.11 5.55 -1.92
C SER A 64 -4.67 4.39 -2.74
N SER A 65 -5.28 3.40 -2.11
CA SER A 65 -6.07 2.37 -2.79
C SER A 65 -7.31 2.91 -3.52
N GLY A 66 -7.73 4.15 -3.25
CA GLY A 66 -9.04 4.67 -3.63
C GLY A 66 -10.07 4.36 -2.55
N LEU A 67 -11.26 3.92 -2.95
CA LEU A 67 -12.32 3.51 -2.03
C LEU A 67 -11.88 2.31 -1.19
N PHE A 68 -12.27 2.31 0.08
CA PHE A 68 -12.13 1.15 0.94
C PHE A 68 -13.26 0.19 0.60
N ILE A 69 -12.92 -1.06 0.24
CA ILE A 69 -13.89 -2.05 -0.23
C ILE A 69 -13.80 -3.33 0.59
N ASP A 70 -14.94 -4.01 0.75
CA ASP A 70 -15.09 -5.28 1.46
C ASP A 70 -14.75 -6.50 0.58
N SER A 71 -13.88 -6.30 -0.42
CA SER A 71 -13.36 -7.40 -1.22
C SER A 71 -12.24 -8.12 -0.47
N ARG A 72 -12.00 -9.39 -0.82
CA ARG A 72 -10.90 -10.17 -0.22
C ARG A 72 -9.53 -9.53 -0.49
N GLN A 73 -9.38 -8.85 -1.62
CA GLN A 73 -8.13 -8.22 -2.03
C GLN A 73 -8.37 -6.93 -2.81
N ILE A 74 -7.48 -5.97 -2.61
CA ILE A 74 -7.36 -4.77 -3.44
C ILE A 74 -6.04 -4.84 -4.18
N ILE A 75 -6.05 -4.52 -5.47
CA ILE A 75 -4.87 -4.43 -6.31
C ILE A 75 -4.87 -3.05 -6.97
N LYS A 76 -3.75 -2.32 -6.88
CA LYS A 76 -3.59 -1.05 -7.58
C LYS A 76 -2.22 -0.98 -8.24
N ARG A 77 -2.20 -0.63 -9.53
CA ARG A 77 -1.00 -0.25 -10.27
C ARG A 77 -0.73 1.23 -10.05
N LEU A 78 0.51 1.56 -9.73
CA LEU A 78 1.00 2.92 -9.51
C LEU A 78 2.24 3.16 -10.36
N THR A 79 2.40 4.39 -10.81
CA THR A 79 3.64 4.92 -11.37
C THR A 79 4.04 6.08 -10.48
N LEU A 80 5.19 5.97 -9.81
CA LEU A 80 5.68 6.95 -8.85
C LEU A 80 7.07 7.41 -9.28
N PRO A 81 7.46 8.68 -9.03
CA PRO A 81 8.86 9.08 -9.16
C PRO A 81 9.78 8.18 -8.34
N ARG A 82 11.05 8.06 -8.75
CA ARG A 82 12.05 7.33 -7.94
C ARG A 82 12.18 7.95 -6.54
N GLY A 83 12.09 7.15 -5.48
CA GLY A 83 12.19 7.63 -4.11
C GLY A 83 11.87 6.59 -3.04
N GLN A 84 11.90 7.02 -1.77
CA GLN A 84 11.50 6.18 -0.63
C GLN A 84 10.04 6.44 -0.27
N TYR A 85 9.28 5.35 -0.09
CA TYR A 85 7.85 5.40 0.19
C TYR A 85 7.49 4.51 1.38
N VAL A 86 6.46 4.92 2.11
CA VAL A 86 5.85 4.14 3.18
C VAL A 86 4.42 3.81 2.78
N VAL A 87 4.08 2.52 2.84
CA VAL A 87 2.74 2.01 2.54
C VAL A 87 2.09 1.55 3.83
N ILE A 88 0.91 2.10 4.11
CA ILE A 88 0.16 1.85 5.34
C ILE A 88 -1.13 1.14 4.97
N PRO A 89 -1.21 -0.18 5.16
CA PRO A 89 -2.47 -0.91 5.05
C PRO A 89 -3.32 -0.68 6.30
N CYS A 90 -4.62 -0.46 6.13
CA CYS A 90 -5.56 -0.32 7.24
C CYS A 90 -6.98 -0.75 6.88
N THR A 91 -7.81 -0.91 7.89
CA THR A 91 -9.28 -0.97 7.78
C THR A 91 -9.86 0.44 7.68
N TRP A 92 -11.12 0.53 7.30
CA TRP A 92 -11.89 1.78 7.32
C TRP A 92 -12.21 2.20 8.75
N ASP A 93 -12.74 1.25 9.55
CA ASP A 93 -13.16 1.53 10.92
C ASP A 93 -12.00 1.42 11.90
N ILE A 94 -12.00 2.34 12.87
CA ILE A 94 -11.06 2.35 13.99
C ILE A 94 -11.34 1.14 14.90
N ASN A 95 -10.29 0.54 15.45
CA ASN A 95 -10.36 -0.64 16.32
C ASN A 95 -10.95 -1.89 15.66
N GLU A 96 -10.97 -1.95 14.32
CA GLU A 96 -11.32 -3.16 13.59
C GLU A 96 -10.08 -4.05 13.42
N GLU A 97 -10.12 -5.25 13.98
CA GLU A 97 -9.03 -6.23 13.87
C GLU A 97 -9.06 -6.92 12.50
N ALA A 98 -7.94 -6.87 11.78
CA ALA A 98 -7.79 -7.56 10.52
C ALA A 98 -6.32 -7.97 10.29
N GLY A 99 -6.15 -9.17 9.72
CA GLY A 99 -4.84 -9.66 9.27
C GLY A 99 -4.67 -9.43 7.77
N PHE A 100 -3.47 -9.03 7.33
CA PHE A 100 -3.21 -8.76 5.92
C PHE A 100 -1.99 -9.51 5.37
N TYR A 101 -2.04 -9.81 4.07
CA TYR A 101 -0.87 -10.00 3.22
C TYR A 101 -0.69 -8.76 2.36
N LEU A 102 0.48 -8.15 2.42
CA LEU A 102 0.89 -7.05 1.56
C LEU A 102 1.93 -7.58 0.57
N ARG A 103 1.73 -7.34 -0.71
CA ARG A 103 2.64 -7.76 -1.78
C ARG A 103 2.93 -6.58 -2.70
N PHE A 104 4.17 -6.51 -3.14
CA PHE A 104 4.66 -5.51 -4.07
C PHE A 104 5.25 -6.21 -5.28
N PHE A 105 4.84 -5.79 -6.47
CA PHE A 105 5.44 -6.24 -7.72
C PHE A 105 6.00 -5.01 -8.41
N PHE A 106 7.31 -4.97 -8.60
CA PHE A 106 7.99 -3.88 -9.27
C PHE A 106 8.36 -4.34 -10.68
N GLU A 107 8.24 -3.43 -11.65
CA GLU A 107 8.74 -3.66 -13.01
C GLU A 107 10.27 -3.80 -13.02
N ASN A 108 10.93 -2.89 -12.31
CA ASN A 108 12.37 -2.86 -12.14
C ASN A 108 12.79 -3.26 -10.72
N GLN A 109 14.07 -3.59 -10.55
CA GLN A 109 14.60 -4.04 -9.26
C GLN A 109 14.42 -2.96 -8.19
N ASN A 110 13.77 -3.32 -7.08
CA ASN A 110 13.71 -2.47 -5.89
C ASN A 110 15.05 -2.53 -5.15
N THR A 111 15.66 -1.36 -4.91
CA THR A 111 16.93 -1.18 -4.19
C THR A 111 16.62 -0.53 -2.84
N ALA A 112 16.00 -1.30 -1.95
CA ALA A 112 15.78 -0.91 -0.57
C ALA A 112 17.07 -0.98 0.24
#